data_AF-A0A2N5ZAB8-F1
#
_entry.id   AF-A0A2N5ZAB8-F1
#
_cell.length_a   1.000
_cell.length_b   1.000
_cell.length_c   1.000
_cell.angle_alpha   90.00
_cell.angle_beta   90.00
_cell.angle_gamma   90.00
#
_symmetry.space_group_name_H-M   'P 1'
#
loop_
_entity.id
_entity.type
_entity.pdbx_description
1 polymer ?
#
loop_
_entity_poly.entity_id
_entity_poly.type
_entity_poly.pdbx_seq_one_letter_code
_entity_poly.pdbx_strand_id
1 'polypeptide(L)'
;MKAKANLLVVLMMIFAISTSVAQKGVEDGSKYGHGQDSIRALQNLSMYKQFYKQKSYKDAIKPWRVVFNEAPIISKNMYIHGVNMYKIKYKNAKTWDLREKFVDTIMLIYDQRMKYFPDPELLARKGVDLNNLTKSRKKEAYDMLHKAVEEMGNKTPEFAINELMQAALSLYKDEKISTDEMVNDFSLSSDIVDAQTKNATGKDKETLIKVQQNVELIFINSGAATCETLVPMLTDKFEKAPKDLENLKKTVALLRKFDCESSDVYEKSAVNLYELEPSANSAYGISRVFLKKENWGKAVFYYEEATKLEEDSLTKARYFKELAEVLLAAKMSPVKAVQSAREALKYNPKDGSPYITIGRAYADASIGENKFEKSTKYWAAVDMFYKAKAVDTEQTDVANKLIGTYSQYFPNKEEAFFYNITEGQTYTVPGWINHTTKVRF
;
A
#
# COMPACT_ATOMS: atom_id res chain seq x y z
N MET A 1 36.95 42.27 101.15
CA MET A 1 36.64 40.83 101.36
C MET A 1 35.59 40.44 100.34
N LYS A 2 35.93 39.57 99.39
CA LYS A 2 35.46 38.16 99.28
C LYS A 2 33.92 38.06 99.27
N ALA A 3 33.22 37.37 98.39
CA ALA A 3 33.45 36.58 97.16
C ALA A 3 32.00 36.21 96.72
N LYS A 4 31.59 35.84 95.51
CA LYS A 4 32.02 34.79 94.59
C LYS A 4 31.06 34.87 93.40
N ALA A 5 31.56 34.59 92.21
CA ALA A 5 30.79 34.32 91.01
C ALA A 5 30.13 32.94 91.07
N ASN A 6 28.99 32.76 90.40
CA ASN A 6 28.79 31.79 89.31
C ASN A 6 27.31 31.66 88.91
N LEU A 7 27.04 32.20 87.73
CA LEU A 7 26.32 31.59 86.61
C LEU A 7 25.65 30.22 86.87
N LEU A 8 24.32 30.16 86.79
CA LEU A 8 23.61 28.91 86.47
C LEU A 8 22.28 29.22 85.75
N VAL A 9 22.38 29.37 84.42
CA VAL A 9 21.25 29.27 83.49
C VAL A 9 21.03 27.78 83.25
N VAL A 10 20.01 27.20 83.88
CA VAL A 10 19.53 25.85 83.51
C VAL A 10 18.79 25.97 82.20
N LEU A 11 19.52 25.79 81.10
CA LEU A 11 18.94 25.52 79.80
C LEU A 11 18.24 24.15 79.90
N MET A 12 16.91 24.15 79.91
CA MET A 12 16.10 22.95 79.63
C MET A 12 16.52 22.45 78.24
N MET A 13 17.43 21.47 78.19
CA MET A 13 17.57 20.63 77.01
C MET A 13 16.26 19.86 76.88
N ILE A 14 15.35 20.42 76.09
CA ILE A 14 14.37 19.64 75.36
C ILE A 14 15.19 18.70 74.50
N PHE A 15 15.40 17.49 75.00
CA PHE A 15 15.74 16.34 74.17
C PHE A 15 14.51 16.14 73.28
N ALA A 16 14.45 16.92 72.20
CA ALA A 16 13.61 16.59 71.06
C ALA A 16 14.19 15.30 70.53
N ILE A 17 13.72 14.18 71.08
CA ILE A 17 13.74 12.90 70.40
C ILE A 17 13.01 13.22 69.10
N SER A 18 13.76 13.46 68.04
CA SER A 18 13.27 13.41 66.69
C SER A 18 12.83 11.97 66.49
N THR A 19 11.60 11.67 66.91
CA THR A 19 10.88 10.51 66.41
C THR A 19 10.99 10.64 64.92
N SER A 20 11.84 9.80 64.33
CA SER A 20 12.08 9.77 62.90
C SER A 20 10.72 9.38 62.33
N VAL A 21 9.94 10.37 61.91
CA VAL A 21 8.57 10.14 61.48
C VAL A 21 8.68 9.17 60.31
N ALA A 22 8.26 7.93 60.56
CA ALA A 22 8.19 6.93 59.53
C ALA A 22 7.12 7.43 58.57
N GLN A 23 7.54 7.70 57.34
CA GLN A 23 6.67 8.17 56.29
C GLN A 23 7.13 7.50 55.01
N LYS A 24 6.18 6.88 54.31
CA LYS A 24 6.48 6.15 53.09
C LYS A 24 6.70 7.12 51.95
N GLY A 25 7.58 6.77 51.01
CA GLY A 25 7.81 7.56 49.80
C GLY A 25 6.54 7.80 48.96
N VAL A 26 5.55 6.91 49.04
CA VAL A 26 4.24 7.11 48.40
C VAL A 26 3.39 8.22 49.04
N GLU A 27 3.61 8.51 50.33
CA GLU A 27 2.82 9.45 51.13
C GLU A 27 3.37 10.88 51.02
N ASP A 28 4.69 11.05 50.90
CA ASP A 28 5.36 12.35 50.82
C ASP A 28 6.01 12.66 49.46
N GLY A 29 6.08 11.67 48.55
CA GLY A 29 6.76 11.81 47.27
C GLY A 29 8.29 11.69 47.34
N SER A 30 8.86 11.32 48.48
CA SER A 30 10.29 11.09 48.65
C SER A 30 10.75 9.78 48.00
N LYS A 31 12.03 9.73 47.58
CA LYS A 31 12.54 8.59 46.81
C LYS A 31 12.51 7.27 47.57
N TYR A 32 12.74 7.33 48.87
CA TYR A 32 12.89 6.17 49.73
C TYR A 32 11.89 6.15 50.89
N GLY A 33 11.22 7.26 51.21
CA GLY A 33 10.59 7.46 52.52
C GLY A 33 11.59 7.96 53.57
N HIS A 34 11.07 8.18 54.78
CA HIS A 34 11.83 8.65 55.93
C HIS A 34 11.90 7.61 57.06
N GLY A 35 12.92 7.73 57.92
CA GLY A 35 13.08 6.88 59.09
C GLY A 35 13.12 5.38 58.77
N GLN A 36 12.33 4.60 59.50
CA GLN A 36 12.25 3.14 59.34
C GLN A 36 11.68 2.72 57.98
N ASP A 37 10.79 3.51 57.38
CA ASP A 37 10.23 3.20 56.06
C ASP A 37 11.29 3.29 54.96
N SER A 38 12.24 4.24 55.08
CA SER A 38 13.40 4.35 54.20
C SER A 38 14.27 3.10 54.22
N ILE A 39 14.59 2.62 55.44
CA ILE A 39 15.40 1.42 55.65
C ILE A 39 14.69 0.21 55.08
N ARG A 40 13.38 0.07 55.37
CA ARG A 40 12.56 -1.03 54.88
C ARG A 40 12.45 -1.03 53.35
N ALA A 41 12.25 0.12 52.72
CA ALA A 41 12.20 0.25 51.26
C ALA A 41 13.52 -0.18 50.61
N LEU A 42 14.65 0.27 51.15
CA LEU A 42 15.99 -0.10 50.65
C LEU A 42 16.32 -1.58 50.85
N GLN A 43 15.96 -2.16 52.01
CA GLN A 43 16.13 -3.59 52.26
C GLN A 43 15.32 -4.43 51.27
N ASN A 44 14.04 -4.12 51.08
CA ASN A 44 13.18 -4.84 50.13
C ASN A 44 13.63 -4.61 48.68
N LEU A 45 14.14 -3.42 48.34
CA LEU A 45 14.76 -3.13 47.04
C LEU A 45 15.95 -4.05 46.77
N SER A 46 16.84 -4.23 47.75
CA SER A 46 17.99 -5.11 47.64
C SER A 46 17.57 -6.57 47.49
N MET A 47 16.70 -7.03 48.39
CA MET A 47 16.21 -8.42 48.41
C MET A 47 15.53 -8.81 47.10
N TYR A 48 14.58 -7.99 46.61
CA TYR A 48 13.89 -8.34 45.35
C TYR A 48 14.87 -8.36 44.18
N LYS A 49 15.82 -7.41 44.11
CA LYS A 49 16.80 -7.36 43.01
C LYS A 49 17.67 -8.61 42.99
N GLN A 50 18.11 -9.08 44.16
CA GLN A 50 18.90 -10.30 44.28
C GLN A 50 18.09 -11.52 43.83
N PHE A 51 16.86 -11.71 44.34
CA PHE A 51 16.00 -12.82 43.92
C PHE A 51 15.67 -12.76 42.43
N TYR A 52 15.38 -11.57 41.89
CA TYR A 52 15.12 -11.38 40.47
C TYR A 52 16.34 -11.73 39.60
N LYS A 53 17.55 -11.32 40.01
CA LYS A 53 18.81 -11.68 39.33
C LYS A 53 19.06 -13.19 39.33
N GLN A 54 18.70 -13.87 40.42
CA GLN A 54 18.78 -15.33 40.54
C GLN A 54 17.61 -16.06 39.84
N LYS A 55 16.70 -15.32 39.17
CA LYS A 55 15.47 -15.84 38.56
C LYS A 55 14.51 -16.53 39.55
N SER A 56 14.67 -16.32 40.86
CA SER A 56 13.69 -16.76 41.86
C SER A 56 12.53 -15.77 41.93
N TYR A 57 11.68 -15.77 40.90
CA TYR A 57 10.56 -14.81 40.78
C TYR A 57 9.50 -15.00 41.86
N LYS A 58 9.30 -16.22 42.35
CA LYS A 58 8.35 -16.51 43.44
C LYS A 58 8.76 -15.76 44.72
N ASP A 59 10.05 -15.80 45.06
CA ASP A 59 10.59 -15.18 46.26
C ASP A 59 10.76 -13.66 46.09
N ALA A 60 11.04 -13.20 44.87
CA ALA A 60 11.17 -11.78 44.55
C ALA A 60 9.87 -10.97 44.74
N ILE A 61 8.69 -11.59 44.55
CA ILE A 61 7.40 -10.86 44.54
C ILE A 61 7.06 -10.24 45.89
N LYS A 62 7.32 -10.93 47.01
CA LYS A 62 6.97 -10.41 48.34
C LYS A 62 7.72 -9.10 48.64
N PRO A 63 9.06 -9.04 48.58
CA PRO A 63 9.79 -7.79 48.76
C PRO A 63 9.48 -6.77 47.66
N TRP A 64 9.29 -7.19 46.41
CA TRP A 64 8.90 -6.28 45.32
C TRP A 64 7.58 -5.54 45.61
N ARG A 65 6.56 -6.23 46.15
CA ARG A 65 5.26 -5.60 46.50
C ARG A 65 5.40 -4.52 47.56
N VAL A 66 6.31 -4.71 48.52
CA VAL A 66 6.61 -3.69 49.53
C VAL A 66 7.13 -2.44 48.83
N VAL A 67 8.12 -2.59 47.95
CA VAL A 67 8.70 -1.46 47.22
C VAL A 67 7.66 -0.77 46.32
N PHE A 68 6.84 -1.55 45.60
CA PHE A 68 5.78 -1.03 44.73
C PHE A 68 4.76 -0.18 45.48
N ASN A 69 4.37 -0.60 46.69
CA ASN A 69 3.36 0.11 47.48
C ASN A 69 3.92 1.27 48.31
N GLU A 70 5.19 1.18 48.76
CA GLU A 70 5.74 2.12 49.74
C GLU A 70 6.68 3.16 49.12
N ALA A 71 7.39 2.83 48.02
CA ALA A 71 8.40 3.71 47.43
C ALA A 71 8.32 3.72 45.89
N PRO A 72 7.24 4.27 45.30
CA PRO A 72 6.93 4.14 43.88
C PRO A 72 7.93 4.83 42.94
N ILE A 73 8.64 5.88 43.39
CA ILE A 73 9.65 6.60 42.59
C ILE A 73 11.08 6.07 42.79
N ILE A 74 11.26 4.98 43.54
CA ILE A 74 12.59 4.48 43.90
C ILE A 74 13.38 3.98 42.67
N SER A 75 12.70 3.40 41.67
CA SER A 75 13.33 2.86 40.48
C SER A 75 12.32 2.54 39.35
N LYS A 76 12.59 3.04 38.14
CA LYS A 76 11.88 2.62 36.90
C LYS A 76 11.95 1.11 36.66
N ASN A 77 13.10 0.48 36.97
CA ASN A 77 13.30 -0.97 36.76
C ASN A 77 12.40 -1.83 37.63
N MET A 78 11.93 -1.32 38.77
CA MET A 78 10.97 -2.02 39.62
C MET A 78 9.71 -2.38 38.81
N TYR A 79 9.16 -1.43 38.04
CA TYR A 79 7.97 -1.67 37.22
C TYR A 79 8.24 -2.66 36.09
N ILE A 80 9.37 -2.52 35.39
CA ILE A 80 9.79 -3.43 34.32
C ILE A 80 9.90 -4.87 34.84
N HIS A 81 10.56 -5.04 35.99
CA HIS A 81 10.69 -6.35 36.64
C HIS A 81 9.35 -6.88 37.12
N GLY A 82 8.47 -5.99 37.62
CA GLY A 82 7.10 -6.32 38.02
C GLY A 82 6.30 -6.93 36.88
N VAL A 83 6.22 -6.24 35.74
CA VAL A 83 5.54 -6.75 34.54
C VAL A 83 6.09 -8.12 34.14
N ASN A 84 7.42 -8.29 34.10
CA ASN A 84 8.02 -9.58 33.76
C ASN A 84 7.62 -10.69 34.75
N MET A 85 7.75 -10.45 36.05
CA MET A 85 7.38 -11.43 37.08
C MET A 85 5.92 -11.85 36.98
N TYR A 86 5.00 -10.91 36.75
CA TYR A 86 3.58 -11.23 36.61
C TYR A 86 3.24 -11.88 35.27
N LYS A 87 3.94 -11.59 34.17
CA LYS A 87 3.82 -12.36 32.93
C LYS A 87 4.26 -13.82 33.11
N ILE A 88 5.31 -14.06 33.89
CA ILE A 88 5.74 -15.43 34.22
C ILE A 88 4.67 -16.14 35.07
N LYS A 89 4.08 -15.44 36.04
CA LYS A 89 2.94 -15.98 36.81
C LYS A 89 1.73 -16.28 35.94
N TYR A 90 1.40 -15.40 35.00
CA TYR A 90 0.34 -15.60 34.01
C TYR A 90 0.58 -16.89 33.22
N LYS A 91 1.80 -17.08 32.68
CA LYS A 91 2.16 -18.28 31.91
C LYS A 91 2.03 -19.56 32.74
N ASN A 92 2.39 -19.50 34.02
CA ASN A 92 2.34 -20.65 34.94
C ASN A 92 0.98 -20.84 35.65
N ALA A 93 0.00 -19.98 35.39
CA ALA A 93 -1.31 -20.05 36.03
C ALA A 93 -2.12 -21.22 35.47
N LYS A 94 -2.76 -21.98 36.38
CA LYS A 94 -3.53 -23.20 36.07
C LYS A 94 -4.96 -22.91 35.60
N THR A 95 -5.52 -21.76 35.95
CA THR A 95 -6.90 -21.38 35.63
C THR A 95 -6.93 -20.04 34.91
N TRP A 96 -7.98 -19.84 34.11
CA TRP A 96 -8.20 -18.57 33.42
C TRP A 96 -8.48 -17.42 34.40
N ASP A 97 -9.24 -17.65 35.46
CA ASP A 97 -9.50 -16.64 36.51
C ASP A 97 -8.22 -16.12 37.17
N LEU A 98 -7.21 -17.00 37.37
CA LEU A 98 -5.92 -16.56 37.90
C LEU A 98 -5.12 -15.76 36.87
N ARG A 99 -5.24 -16.10 35.58
CA ARG A 99 -4.60 -15.34 34.50
C ARG A 99 -5.14 -13.93 34.44
N GLU A 100 -6.46 -13.75 34.47
CA GLU A 100 -7.09 -12.42 34.47
C GLU A 100 -6.64 -11.56 35.66
N LYS A 101 -6.59 -12.12 36.88
CA LYS A 101 -6.05 -11.40 38.04
C LYS A 101 -4.60 -10.95 37.86
N PHE A 102 -3.79 -11.73 37.14
CA PHE A 102 -2.43 -11.32 36.81
C PHE A 102 -2.38 -10.26 35.71
N VAL A 103 -3.29 -10.30 34.73
CA VAL A 103 -3.46 -9.22 33.74
C VAL A 103 -3.81 -7.91 34.45
N ASP A 104 -4.78 -7.92 35.38
CA ASP A 104 -5.15 -6.73 36.15
C ASP A 104 -3.97 -6.17 36.94
N THR A 105 -3.15 -7.04 37.52
CA THR A 105 -1.95 -6.61 38.22
C THR A 105 -0.92 -6.00 37.27
N ILE A 106 -0.76 -6.53 36.05
CA ILE A 106 0.13 -5.97 35.04
C ILE A 106 -0.37 -4.58 34.60
N MET A 107 -1.68 -4.43 34.39
CA MET A 107 -2.28 -3.13 34.05
C MET A 107 -2.05 -2.10 35.16
N LEU A 108 -2.25 -2.48 36.43
CA LEU A 108 -1.96 -1.63 37.59
C LEU A 108 -0.49 -1.19 37.65
N ILE A 109 0.44 -2.09 37.31
CA ILE A 109 1.88 -1.77 37.28
C ILE A 109 2.15 -0.71 36.20
N TYR A 110 1.52 -0.81 35.03
CA TYR A 110 1.62 0.20 33.98
C TYR A 110 1.04 1.54 34.44
N ASP A 111 -0.16 1.55 35.02
CA ASP A 111 -0.83 2.78 35.48
C ASP A 111 0.01 3.53 36.52
N GLN A 112 0.55 2.80 37.50
CA GLN A 112 1.42 3.40 38.50
C GLN A 112 2.74 3.88 37.87
N ARG A 113 3.32 3.13 36.93
CA ARG A 113 4.52 3.57 36.21
C ARG A 113 4.26 4.85 35.41
N MET A 114 3.13 4.97 34.73
CA MET A 114 2.77 6.16 33.97
C MET A 114 2.62 7.39 34.88
N LYS A 115 2.11 7.21 36.10
CA LYS A 115 2.02 8.27 37.11
C LYS A 115 3.39 8.78 37.58
N TYR A 116 4.31 7.87 37.91
CA TYR A 116 5.57 8.22 38.58
C TYR A 116 6.78 8.33 37.64
N PHE A 117 6.72 7.72 36.46
CA PHE A 117 7.75 7.72 35.43
C PHE A 117 7.09 7.85 34.05
N PRO A 118 6.46 8.99 33.76
CA PRO A 118 5.75 9.21 32.50
C PRO A 118 6.69 9.05 31.31
N ASP A 119 6.21 8.34 30.29
CA ASP A 119 6.95 7.99 29.08
C ASP A 119 5.86 7.72 28.01
N PRO A 120 5.82 8.48 26.90
CA PRO A 120 4.72 8.45 25.94
C PRO A 120 4.41 7.06 25.39
N GLU A 121 5.41 6.18 25.31
CA GLU A 121 5.23 4.82 24.79
C GLU A 121 4.53 3.87 25.78
N LEU A 122 4.35 4.26 27.05
CA LEU A 122 3.82 3.35 28.07
C LEU A 122 2.39 2.93 27.81
N LEU A 123 1.56 3.82 27.26
CA LEU A 123 0.19 3.47 26.90
C LEU A 123 0.18 2.43 25.77
N ALA A 124 1.01 2.60 24.75
CA ALA A 124 1.16 1.61 23.68
C ALA A 124 1.67 0.26 24.23
N ARG A 125 2.69 0.28 25.09
CA ARG A 125 3.24 -0.96 25.71
C ARG A 125 2.20 -1.66 26.61
N LYS A 126 1.38 -0.89 27.32
CA LYS A 126 0.23 -1.40 28.10
C LYS A 126 -0.79 -2.08 27.17
N GLY A 127 -1.15 -1.42 26.07
CA GLY A 127 -2.03 -1.97 25.04
C GLY A 127 -1.50 -3.26 24.40
N VAL A 128 -0.23 -3.29 23.98
CA VAL A 128 0.45 -4.49 23.45
C VAL A 128 0.34 -5.65 24.45
N ASP A 129 0.65 -5.40 25.73
CA ASP A 129 0.58 -6.45 26.74
C ASP A 129 -0.84 -6.93 26.97
N LEU A 130 -1.82 -6.03 27.01
CA LEU A 130 -3.22 -6.39 27.17
C LEU A 130 -3.72 -7.24 25.99
N ASN A 131 -3.42 -6.83 24.76
CA ASN A 131 -3.80 -7.54 23.53
C ASN A 131 -3.22 -8.96 23.49
N ASN A 132 -1.97 -9.13 23.92
CA ASN A 132 -1.28 -10.42 23.93
C ASN A 132 -1.70 -11.34 25.08
N LEU A 133 -2.17 -10.78 26.21
CA LEU A 133 -2.46 -11.55 27.41
C LEU A 133 -3.93 -11.96 27.53
N THR A 134 -4.88 -11.27 26.90
CA THR A 134 -6.29 -11.69 26.97
C THR A 134 -7.10 -11.32 25.74
N LYS A 135 -7.99 -12.24 25.35
CA LYS A 135 -8.91 -12.04 24.22
C LYS A 135 -10.18 -11.28 24.61
N SER A 136 -10.56 -11.27 25.90
CA SER A 136 -11.80 -10.64 26.36
C SER A 136 -11.71 -9.11 26.35
N ARG A 137 -10.49 -8.55 26.41
CA ARG A 137 -10.22 -7.11 26.50
C ARG A 137 -9.52 -6.56 25.26
N LYS A 138 -9.69 -7.20 24.09
CA LYS A 138 -9.10 -6.73 22.82
C LYS A 138 -9.51 -5.31 22.47
N LYS A 139 -10.77 -4.93 22.68
CA LYS A 139 -11.25 -3.57 22.39
C LYS A 139 -10.54 -2.53 23.26
N GLU A 140 -10.39 -2.81 24.55
CA GLU A 140 -9.63 -1.94 25.45
C GLU A 140 -8.16 -1.83 25.02
N ALA A 141 -7.53 -2.93 24.61
CA ALA A 141 -6.15 -2.92 24.13
C ALA A 141 -6.00 -2.08 22.85
N TYR A 142 -6.94 -2.23 21.92
CA TYR A 142 -7.04 -1.42 20.71
C TYR A 142 -7.21 0.06 21.03
N ASP A 143 -8.13 0.44 21.93
CA ASP A 143 -8.37 1.83 22.30
C ASP A 143 -7.12 2.47 22.92
N MET A 144 -6.35 1.72 23.72
CA MET A 144 -5.06 2.17 24.25
C MET A 144 -4.02 2.37 23.14
N LEU A 145 -3.93 1.44 22.18
CA LEU A 145 -3.00 1.52 21.06
C LEU A 145 -3.33 2.69 20.15
N HIS A 146 -4.59 2.82 19.72
CA HIS A 146 -5.08 3.89 18.86
C HIS A 146 -4.74 5.25 19.47
N LYS A 147 -5.15 5.47 20.72
CA LYS A 147 -4.86 6.70 21.45
C LYS A 147 -3.37 6.99 21.55
N ALA A 148 -2.55 5.97 21.85
CA ALA A 148 -1.11 6.16 21.95
C ALA A 148 -0.47 6.55 20.60
N VAL A 149 -0.91 5.93 19.50
CA VAL A 149 -0.43 6.24 18.14
C VAL A 149 -0.85 7.65 17.72
N GLU A 150 -2.09 8.05 17.98
CA GLU A 150 -2.56 9.42 17.72
C GLU A 150 -1.78 10.47 18.50
N GLU A 151 -1.57 10.27 19.80
CA GLU A 151 -0.86 11.22 20.67
C GLU A 151 0.63 11.33 20.30
N MET A 152 1.26 10.23 19.91
CA MET A 152 2.68 10.21 19.52
C MET A 152 2.90 10.73 18.09
N GLY A 153 1.93 10.58 17.19
CA GLY A 153 2.02 10.97 15.78
C GLY A 153 3.30 10.42 15.13
N ASN A 154 4.11 11.30 14.51
CA ASN A 154 5.35 10.91 13.85
C ASN A 154 6.45 10.38 14.79
N LYS A 155 6.27 10.44 16.12
CA LYS A 155 7.19 9.85 17.11
C LYS A 155 6.78 8.42 17.51
N THR A 156 5.71 7.89 16.93
CA THR A 156 5.22 6.54 17.24
C THR A 156 6.27 5.49 16.87
N PRO A 157 6.67 4.61 17.80
CA PRO A 157 7.62 3.54 17.50
C PRO A 157 6.98 2.44 16.64
N GLU A 158 7.80 1.72 15.86
CA GLU A 158 7.34 0.77 14.85
C GLU A 158 6.49 -0.36 15.44
N PHE A 159 6.80 -0.79 16.67
CA PHE A 159 6.04 -1.84 17.35
C PHE A 159 4.60 -1.42 17.62
N ALA A 160 4.36 -0.13 17.92
CA ALA A 160 3.02 0.37 18.24
C ALA A 160 2.15 0.45 16.98
N ILE A 161 2.73 0.84 15.85
CA ILE A 161 2.07 0.87 14.54
C ILE A 161 1.65 -0.55 14.12
N ASN A 162 2.58 -1.51 14.19
CA ASN A 162 2.27 -2.89 13.86
C ASN A 162 1.20 -3.47 14.79
N GLU A 163 1.29 -3.22 16.11
CA GLU A 163 0.31 -3.76 17.05
C GLU A 163 -1.07 -3.12 16.88
N LEU A 164 -1.15 -1.81 16.61
CA LEU A 164 -2.41 -1.14 16.28
C LEU A 164 -3.10 -1.83 15.10
N MET A 165 -2.39 -2.01 13.99
CA MET A 165 -2.94 -2.65 12.80
C MET A 165 -3.35 -4.10 13.05
N GLN A 166 -2.61 -4.86 13.86
CA GLN A 166 -2.99 -6.23 14.22
C GLN A 166 -4.23 -6.27 15.13
N ALA A 167 -4.33 -5.35 16.10
CA ALA A 167 -5.50 -5.23 16.96
C ALA A 167 -6.73 -4.82 16.15
N ALA A 168 -6.58 -3.84 15.25
CA ALA A 168 -7.62 -3.39 14.31
C ALA A 168 -8.11 -4.56 13.44
N LEU A 169 -7.19 -5.29 12.79
CA LEU A 169 -7.51 -6.48 11.99
C LEU A 169 -8.30 -7.51 12.81
N SER A 170 -7.87 -7.78 14.03
CA SER A 170 -8.57 -8.75 14.87
C SER A 170 -9.97 -8.29 15.22
N LEU A 171 -10.17 -7.02 15.56
CA LEU A 171 -11.49 -6.49 15.90
C LEU A 171 -12.39 -6.38 14.67
N TYR A 172 -11.83 -6.03 13.52
CA TYR A 172 -12.56 -5.97 12.25
C TYR A 172 -13.10 -7.35 11.86
N LYS A 173 -12.25 -8.39 11.97
CA LYS A 173 -12.67 -9.78 11.75
C LYS A 173 -13.70 -10.29 12.76
N ASP A 174 -13.64 -9.76 13.99
CA ASP A 174 -14.62 -10.05 15.04
C ASP A 174 -15.88 -9.13 14.93
N GLU A 175 -16.00 -8.33 13.86
CA GLU A 175 -17.08 -7.37 13.58
C GLU A 175 -17.31 -6.36 14.73
N LYS A 176 -16.23 -5.98 15.42
CA LYS A 176 -16.22 -5.04 16.55
C LYS A 176 -15.80 -3.62 16.19
N ILE A 177 -15.21 -3.43 15.02
CA ILE A 177 -14.98 -2.13 14.41
C ILE A 177 -15.51 -2.15 12.98
N SER A 178 -15.91 -0.99 12.50
CA SER A 178 -16.41 -0.76 11.15
C SER A 178 -15.30 -0.76 10.10
N THR A 179 -15.70 -0.83 8.82
CA THR A 179 -14.77 -0.65 7.69
C THR A 179 -14.11 0.73 7.74
N ASP A 180 -14.86 1.78 8.09
CA ASP A 180 -14.33 3.14 8.21
C ASP A 180 -13.26 3.24 9.30
N GLU A 181 -13.47 2.61 10.46
CA GLU A 181 -12.44 2.54 11.52
C GLU A 181 -11.18 1.80 11.02
N MET A 182 -11.32 0.67 10.34
CA MET A 182 -10.18 -0.07 9.76
C MET A 182 -9.42 0.74 8.70
N VAL A 183 -10.13 1.52 7.87
CA VAL A 183 -9.54 2.42 6.87
C VAL A 183 -8.81 3.58 7.55
N ASN A 184 -9.40 4.17 8.60
CA ASN A 184 -8.78 5.27 9.35
C ASN A 184 -7.51 4.80 10.06
N ASP A 185 -7.51 3.61 10.67
CA ASP A 185 -6.32 3.01 11.29
C ASP A 185 -5.19 2.79 10.26
N PHE A 186 -5.55 2.29 9.08
CA PHE A 186 -4.61 2.12 7.97
C PHE A 186 -4.04 3.47 7.52
N SER A 187 -4.89 4.48 7.29
CA SER A 187 -4.46 5.81 6.85
C SER A 187 -3.53 6.45 7.88
N LEU A 188 -3.92 6.45 9.16
CA LEU A 188 -3.11 6.99 10.27
C LEU A 188 -1.74 6.30 10.32
N SER A 189 -1.73 4.97 10.30
CA SER A 189 -0.49 4.17 10.34
C SER A 189 0.41 4.45 9.13
N SER A 190 -0.17 4.47 7.92
CA SER A 190 0.58 4.73 6.69
C SER A 190 1.17 6.13 6.66
N ASP A 191 0.42 7.15 7.10
CA ASP A 191 0.88 8.54 7.08
C ASP A 191 2.03 8.76 8.06
N ILE A 192 1.97 8.14 9.25
CA ILE A 192 3.07 8.15 10.23
C ILE A 192 4.32 7.51 9.64
N VAL A 193 4.20 6.31 9.05
CA VAL A 193 5.37 5.60 8.48
C VAL A 193 5.95 6.36 7.29
N ASP A 194 5.11 6.91 6.40
CA ASP A 194 5.56 7.74 5.28
C ASP A 194 6.32 8.98 5.78
N ALA A 195 5.81 9.67 6.81
CA ALA A 195 6.47 10.83 7.40
C ALA A 195 7.82 10.49 8.06
N GLN A 196 7.90 9.36 8.76
CA GLN A 196 9.15 8.86 9.34
C GLN A 196 10.16 8.48 8.25
N THR A 197 9.70 7.82 7.18
CA THR A 197 10.54 7.33 6.08
C THR A 197 11.22 8.47 5.32
N LYS A 198 10.58 9.64 5.20
CA LYS A 198 11.15 10.83 4.54
C LYS A 198 12.45 11.32 5.18
N ASN A 199 12.61 11.14 6.50
CA ASN A 199 13.79 11.60 7.26
C ASN A 199 14.77 10.47 7.60
N ALA A 200 14.40 9.21 7.36
CA ALA A 200 15.20 8.06 7.72
C ALA A 200 16.27 7.72 6.65
N THR A 201 17.38 7.12 7.08
CA THR A 201 18.44 6.64 6.18
C THR A 201 18.93 5.25 6.61
N GLY A 202 19.61 4.55 5.71
CA GLY A 202 20.18 3.23 5.98
C GLY A 202 19.18 2.22 6.53
N LYS A 203 19.59 1.51 7.58
CA LYS A 203 18.82 0.41 8.19
C LYS A 203 17.48 0.85 8.80
N ASP A 204 17.39 2.08 9.28
CA ASP A 204 16.15 2.61 9.86
C ASP A 204 15.10 2.79 8.76
N LYS A 205 15.52 3.33 7.60
CA LYS A 205 14.64 3.44 6.42
C LYS A 205 14.17 2.08 5.93
N GLU A 206 15.07 1.08 5.86
CA GLU A 206 14.69 -0.29 5.50
C GLU A 206 13.69 -0.91 6.47
N THR A 207 13.81 -0.59 7.76
CA THR A 207 12.88 -1.06 8.79
C THR A 207 11.50 -0.44 8.60
N LEU A 208 11.43 0.87 8.39
CA LEU A 208 10.17 1.58 8.13
C LEU A 208 9.48 1.10 6.85
N ILE A 209 10.24 0.81 5.78
CA ILE A 209 9.68 0.22 4.56
C ILE A 209 9.01 -1.14 4.85
N LYS A 210 9.61 -1.97 5.71
CA LYS A 210 8.99 -3.25 6.12
C LYS A 210 7.74 -3.04 6.97
N VAL A 211 7.73 -2.02 7.83
CA VAL A 211 6.54 -1.66 8.61
C VAL A 211 5.42 -1.23 7.67
N GLN A 212 5.71 -0.36 6.70
CA GLN A 212 4.75 0.07 5.68
C GLN A 212 4.16 -1.13 4.93
N GLN A 213 5.01 -2.06 4.47
CA GLN A 213 4.57 -3.28 3.79
C GLN A 213 3.66 -4.15 4.67
N ASN A 214 3.94 -4.25 5.98
CA ASN A 214 3.09 -4.98 6.91
C ASN A 214 1.74 -4.30 7.11
N VAL A 215 1.72 -2.97 7.28
CA VAL A 215 0.50 -2.16 7.40
C VAL A 215 -0.40 -2.36 6.17
N GLU A 216 0.19 -2.26 4.97
CA GLU A 216 -0.49 -2.52 3.69
C GLU A 216 -1.01 -3.96 3.61
N LEU A 217 -0.18 -4.95 3.93
CA LEU A 217 -0.58 -6.36 3.87
C LEU A 217 -1.75 -6.65 4.84
N ILE A 218 -1.73 -6.08 6.04
CA ILE A 218 -2.81 -6.22 7.02
C ILE A 218 -4.10 -5.63 6.46
N PHE A 219 -4.05 -4.41 5.92
CA PHE A 219 -5.23 -3.76 5.37
C PHE A 219 -5.80 -4.53 4.17
N ILE A 220 -4.95 -4.98 3.25
CA ILE A 220 -5.34 -5.80 2.11
C ILE A 220 -5.99 -7.12 2.56
N ASN A 221 -5.37 -7.82 3.51
CA ASN A 221 -5.86 -9.11 4.01
C ASN A 221 -7.03 -9.00 5.00
N SER A 222 -7.41 -7.77 5.39
CA SER A 222 -8.60 -7.54 6.20
C SER A 222 -9.89 -7.75 5.39
N GLY A 223 -9.84 -7.54 4.06
CA GLY A 223 -11.02 -7.46 3.20
C GLY A 223 -11.67 -6.07 3.15
N ALA A 224 -11.17 -5.10 3.92
CA ALA A 224 -11.62 -3.71 3.88
C ALA A 224 -11.08 -2.92 2.67
N ALA A 225 -10.05 -3.43 2.00
CA ALA A 225 -9.48 -2.81 0.80
C ALA A 225 -10.35 -3.13 -0.43
N THR A 226 -11.28 -2.24 -0.75
CA THR A 226 -12.13 -2.32 -1.94
C THR A 226 -12.04 -1.00 -2.72
N CYS A 227 -12.58 -0.93 -3.93
CA CYS A 227 -12.56 0.33 -4.67
C CYS A 227 -13.36 1.43 -3.95
N GLU A 228 -14.43 1.08 -3.25
CA GLU A 228 -15.27 2.00 -2.47
C GLU A 228 -14.49 2.68 -1.35
N THR A 229 -13.52 1.99 -0.73
CA THR A 229 -12.69 2.54 0.34
C THR A 229 -11.39 3.15 -0.18
N LEU A 230 -10.74 2.50 -1.15
CA LEU A 230 -9.46 2.93 -1.70
C LEU A 230 -9.58 4.21 -2.52
N VAL A 231 -10.62 4.34 -3.35
CA VAL A 231 -10.74 5.49 -4.27
C VAL A 231 -10.86 6.80 -3.50
N PRO A 232 -11.77 6.97 -2.51
CA PRO A 232 -11.85 8.21 -1.75
C PRO A 232 -10.55 8.54 -0.99
N MET A 233 -9.99 7.55 -0.30
CA MET A 233 -8.77 7.70 0.48
C MET A 233 -7.57 8.15 -0.39
N LEU A 234 -7.37 7.48 -1.54
CA LEU A 234 -6.28 7.81 -2.45
C LEU A 234 -6.53 9.12 -3.20
N THR A 235 -7.80 9.50 -3.40
CA THR A 235 -8.16 10.81 -3.98
C THR A 235 -7.69 11.94 -3.06
N ASP A 236 -8.03 11.88 -1.77
CA ASP A 236 -7.59 12.87 -0.78
C ASP A 236 -6.05 12.94 -0.69
N LYS A 237 -5.38 11.78 -0.68
CA LYS A 237 -3.90 11.72 -0.69
C LYS A 237 -3.29 12.34 -1.95
N PHE A 238 -3.87 12.08 -3.11
CA PHE A 238 -3.43 12.66 -4.37
C PHE A 238 -3.64 14.19 -4.39
N GLU A 239 -4.80 14.69 -3.96
CA GLU A 239 -5.13 16.12 -4.01
C GLU A 239 -4.21 16.97 -3.13
N LYS A 240 -3.77 16.44 -1.98
CA LYS A 240 -2.82 17.11 -1.08
C LYS A 240 -1.41 17.22 -1.67
N ALA A 241 -1.00 16.27 -2.51
CA ALA A 241 0.35 16.22 -3.06
C ALA A 241 0.40 15.56 -4.47
N PRO A 242 -0.16 16.21 -5.50
CA PRO A 242 -0.39 15.59 -6.82
C PRO A 242 0.88 15.26 -7.61
N LYS A 243 2.03 15.77 -7.15
CA LYS A 243 3.36 15.54 -7.75
C LYS A 243 4.31 14.74 -6.84
N ASP A 244 3.82 14.18 -5.75
CA ASP A 244 4.63 13.29 -4.91
C ASP A 244 4.83 11.96 -5.64
N LEU A 245 6.00 11.82 -6.28
CA LEU A 245 6.35 10.69 -7.14
C LEU A 245 6.19 9.33 -6.44
N GLU A 246 6.55 9.24 -5.16
CA GLU A 246 6.44 7.99 -4.41
C GLU A 246 4.97 7.64 -4.16
N ASN A 247 4.17 8.64 -3.78
CA ASN A 247 2.73 8.45 -3.60
C ASN A 247 2.01 8.12 -4.91
N LEU A 248 2.41 8.71 -6.03
CA LEU A 248 1.85 8.40 -7.34
C LEU A 248 2.11 6.94 -7.72
N LYS A 249 3.35 6.46 -7.53
CA LYS A 249 3.72 5.05 -7.76
C LYS A 249 2.89 4.10 -6.89
N LYS A 250 2.78 4.38 -5.58
CA LYS A 250 1.97 3.58 -4.65
C LYS A 250 0.48 3.59 -5.03
N THR A 251 -0.07 4.75 -5.36
CA THR A 251 -1.48 4.93 -5.73
C THR A 251 -1.84 4.15 -6.99
N VAL A 252 -1.05 4.29 -8.06
CA VAL A 252 -1.26 3.55 -9.31
C VAL A 252 -1.14 2.04 -9.07
N ALA A 253 -0.14 1.59 -8.32
CA ALA A 253 0.05 0.17 -8.02
C ALA A 253 -1.11 -0.42 -7.19
N LEU A 254 -1.60 0.31 -6.18
CA LEU A 254 -2.67 -0.14 -5.32
C LEU A 254 -4.01 -0.18 -6.06
N LEU A 255 -4.36 0.87 -6.80
CA LEU A 255 -5.59 0.91 -7.59
C LEU A 255 -5.60 -0.19 -8.66
N ARG A 256 -4.48 -0.46 -9.33
CA ARG A 256 -4.37 -1.55 -10.29
C ARG A 256 -4.51 -2.93 -9.63
N LYS A 257 -3.94 -3.12 -8.44
CA LYS A 257 -4.03 -4.38 -7.68
C LYS A 257 -5.48 -4.74 -7.31
N PHE A 258 -6.32 -3.74 -7.11
CA PHE A 258 -7.73 -3.90 -6.76
C PHE A 258 -8.68 -3.64 -7.95
N ASP A 259 -8.16 -3.61 -9.18
CA ASP A 259 -8.92 -3.39 -10.40
C ASP A 259 -9.74 -2.07 -10.43
N CYS A 260 -9.31 -1.05 -9.67
CA CYS A 260 -9.94 0.27 -9.58
C CYS A 260 -9.48 1.25 -10.68
N GLU A 261 -9.05 0.74 -11.83
CA GLU A 261 -8.46 1.51 -12.94
C GLU A 261 -9.46 2.43 -13.66
N SER A 262 -10.76 2.24 -13.44
CA SER A 262 -11.81 3.10 -13.98
C SER A 262 -11.96 4.43 -13.23
N SER A 263 -11.37 4.53 -12.02
CA SER A 263 -11.49 5.72 -11.17
C SER A 263 -10.73 6.93 -11.73
N ASP A 264 -11.22 8.13 -11.41
CA ASP A 264 -10.56 9.38 -11.81
C ASP A 264 -9.20 9.58 -11.14
N VAL A 265 -9.04 9.12 -9.89
CA VAL A 265 -7.75 9.16 -9.20
C VAL A 265 -6.71 8.26 -9.86
N TYR A 266 -7.10 7.12 -10.44
CA TYR A 266 -6.17 6.29 -11.22
C TYR A 266 -5.68 7.05 -12.45
N GLU A 267 -6.59 7.62 -13.24
CA GLU A 267 -6.24 8.41 -14.42
C GLU A 267 -5.30 9.57 -14.04
N LYS A 268 -5.72 10.39 -13.08
CA LYS A 268 -4.93 11.57 -12.65
C LYS A 268 -3.56 11.16 -12.13
N SER A 269 -3.47 10.10 -11.33
CA SER A 269 -2.20 9.64 -10.77
C SER A 269 -1.29 9.05 -11.85
N ALA A 270 -1.83 8.24 -12.76
CA ALA A 270 -1.06 7.66 -13.85
C ALA A 270 -0.51 8.73 -14.80
N VAL A 271 -1.34 9.73 -15.17
CA VAL A 271 -0.92 10.86 -16.02
C VAL A 271 0.16 11.69 -15.33
N ASN A 272 -0.01 12.09 -14.07
CA ASN A 272 1.03 12.84 -13.34
C ASN A 272 2.32 12.02 -13.17
N LEU A 273 2.20 10.71 -12.93
CA LEU A 273 3.36 9.82 -12.85
C LEU A 273 4.12 9.79 -14.18
N TYR A 274 3.41 9.70 -15.31
CA TYR A 274 4.01 9.76 -16.64
C TYR A 274 4.70 11.11 -16.92
N GLU A 275 4.10 12.23 -16.50
CA GLU A 275 4.72 13.55 -16.67
C GLU A 275 6.04 13.68 -15.90
N LEU A 276 6.15 13.04 -14.74
CA LEU A 276 7.36 13.07 -13.92
C LEU A 276 8.41 12.05 -14.35
N GLU A 277 7.98 10.84 -14.68
CA GLU A 277 8.83 9.74 -15.15
C GLU A 277 8.20 9.05 -16.37
N PRO A 278 8.38 9.61 -17.58
CA PRO A 278 7.90 9.01 -18.80
C PRO A 278 8.51 7.62 -19.02
N SER A 279 7.67 6.64 -19.32
CA SER A 279 8.11 5.31 -19.73
C SER A 279 7.11 4.69 -20.68
N ALA A 280 7.59 3.80 -21.56
CA ALA A 280 6.74 3.10 -22.53
C ALA A 280 5.59 2.34 -21.84
N ASN A 281 5.90 1.65 -20.73
CA ASN A 281 4.91 0.92 -19.96
C ASN A 281 3.87 1.84 -19.28
N SER A 282 4.30 3.01 -18.79
CA SER A 282 3.36 4.00 -18.22
C SER A 282 2.44 4.57 -19.30
N ALA A 283 2.98 4.99 -20.45
CA ALA A 283 2.19 5.46 -21.58
C ALA A 283 1.19 4.38 -22.07
N TYR A 284 1.64 3.13 -22.20
CA TYR A 284 0.76 2.02 -22.57
C TYR A 284 -0.34 1.79 -21.52
N GLY A 285 -0.02 1.80 -20.22
CA GLY A 285 -1.01 1.70 -19.16
C GLY A 285 -2.08 2.80 -19.26
N ILE A 286 -1.66 4.04 -19.49
CA ILE A 286 -2.55 5.19 -19.64
C ILE A 286 -3.40 5.09 -20.91
N SER A 287 -2.83 4.61 -22.02
CA SER A 287 -3.61 4.44 -23.26
C SER A 287 -4.76 3.46 -23.05
N ARG A 288 -4.54 2.37 -22.28
CA ARG A 288 -5.57 1.39 -21.92
C ARG A 288 -6.66 1.99 -21.02
N VAL A 289 -6.33 2.93 -20.13
CA VAL A 289 -7.32 3.69 -19.34
C VAL A 289 -8.23 4.48 -20.27
N PHE A 290 -7.65 5.29 -21.15
CA PHE A 290 -8.43 6.12 -22.07
C PHE A 290 -9.22 5.29 -23.08
N LEU A 291 -8.72 4.12 -23.47
CA LEU A 291 -9.45 3.17 -24.30
C LEU A 291 -10.71 2.64 -23.58
N LYS A 292 -10.59 2.23 -22.31
CA LYS A 292 -11.74 1.80 -21.48
C LYS A 292 -12.78 2.92 -21.30
N LYS A 293 -12.35 4.17 -21.26
CA LYS A 293 -13.21 5.37 -21.18
C LYS A 293 -13.70 5.86 -22.54
N GLU A 294 -13.44 5.13 -23.63
CA GLU A 294 -13.77 5.51 -25.02
C GLU A 294 -13.21 6.88 -25.46
N ASN A 295 -12.18 7.37 -24.78
CA ASN A 295 -11.46 8.56 -25.17
C ASN A 295 -10.38 8.20 -26.21
N TRP A 296 -10.85 7.94 -27.42
CA TRP A 296 -10.01 7.49 -28.54
C TRP A 296 -8.82 8.42 -28.82
N GLY A 297 -9.03 9.74 -28.73
CA GLY A 297 -7.98 10.73 -28.97
C GLY A 297 -6.81 10.62 -28.00
N LYS A 298 -7.10 10.57 -26.69
CA LYS A 298 -6.05 10.39 -25.68
C LYS A 298 -5.46 8.98 -25.74
N ALA A 299 -6.26 7.95 -25.98
CA ALA A 299 -5.76 6.59 -26.12
C ALA A 299 -4.72 6.51 -27.25
N VAL A 300 -5.03 7.02 -28.44
CA VAL A 300 -4.12 7.09 -29.58
C VAL A 300 -2.85 7.86 -29.23
N PHE A 301 -2.97 9.03 -28.59
CA PHE A 301 -1.80 9.82 -28.17
C PHE A 301 -0.84 9.01 -27.29
N TYR A 302 -1.35 8.37 -26.24
CA TYR A 302 -0.50 7.60 -25.33
C TYR A 302 0.02 6.30 -25.94
N TYR A 303 -0.69 5.68 -26.89
CA TYR A 303 -0.14 4.60 -27.70
C TYR A 303 1.02 5.08 -28.57
N GLU A 304 0.89 6.23 -29.24
CA GLU A 304 1.98 6.82 -30.01
C GLU A 304 3.21 7.10 -29.12
N GLU A 305 3.01 7.66 -27.92
CA GLU A 305 4.08 7.86 -26.94
C GLU A 305 4.72 6.53 -26.50
N ALA A 306 3.92 5.50 -26.20
CA ALA A 306 4.42 4.18 -25.83
C ALA A 306 5.31 3.59 -26.93
N THR A 307 4.92 3.71 -28.20
CA THR A 307 5.73 3.22 -29.34
C THR A 307 7.05 3.99 -29.51
N LYS A 308 7.10 5.29 -29.17
CA LYS A 308 8.33 6.08 -29.24
C LYS A 308 9.33 5.68 -28.16
N LEU A 309 8.83 5.46 -26.94
CA LEU A 309 9.65 5.17 -25.76
C LEU A 309 10.06 3.69 -25.65
N GLU A 310 9.36 2.79 -26.33
CA GLU A 310 9.66 1.35 -26.24
C GLU A 310 10.92 0.97 -27.04
N GLU A 311 11.78 0.19 -26.40
CA GLU A 311 13.04 -0.30 -26.96
C GLU A 311 12.97 -1.78 -27.31
N ASP A 312 12.17 -2.58 -26.59
CA ASP A 312 12.00 -3.99 -26.89
C ASP A 312 11.22 -4.17 -28.19
N SER A 313 11.82 -4.85 -29.17
CA SER A 313 11.27 -5.00 -30.52
C SER A 313 9.88 -5.65 -30.50
N LEU A 314 9.68 -6.74 -29.74
CA LEU A 314 8.40 -7.46 -29.74
C LEU A 314 7.30 -6.67 -29.01
N THR A 315 7.63 -6.01 -27.92
CA THR A 315 6.72 -5.13 -27.20
C THR A 315 6.33 -3.92 -28.04
N LYS A 316 7.30 -3.32 -28.76
CA LYS A 316 7.06 -2.23 -29.71
C LYS A 316 6.15 -2.67 -30.86
N ALA A 317 6.36 -3.88 -31.39
CA ALA A 317 5.47 -4.47 -32.40
C ALA A 317 4.03 -4.59 -31.88
N ARG A 318 3.86 -5.07 -30.64
CA ARG A 318 2.55 -5.17 -29.99
C ARG A 318 1.88 -3.81 -29.84
N TYR A 319 2.60 -2.78 -29.38
CA TYR A 319 2.04 -1.44 -29.24
C TYR A 319 1.60 -0.84 -30.58
N PHE A 320 2.42 -1.00 -31.64
CA PHE A 320 2.03 -0.57 -32.98
C PHE A 320 0.82 -1.31 -33.53
N LYS A 321 0.71 -2.62 -33.27
CA LYS A 321 -0.45 -3.42 -33.64
C LYS A 321 -1.71 -2.90 -32.95
N GLU A 322 -1.69 -2.79 -31.62
CA GLU A 322 -2.85 -2.31 -30.87
C GLU A 322 -3.24 -0.88 -31.27
N LEU A 323 -2.26 0.00 -31.49
CA LEU A 323 -2.49 1.34 -32.04
C LEU A 323 -3.23 1.29 -33.39
N ALA A 324 -2.83 0.39 -34.30
CA ALA A 324 -3.50 0.22 -35.59
C ALA A 324 -4.95 -0.22 -35.44
N GLU A 325 -5.22 -1.18 -34.54
CA GLU A 325 -6.56 -1.67 -34.24
C GLU A 325 -7.44 -0.57 -33.63
N VAL A 326 -6.91 0.19 -32.67
CA VAL A 326 -7.60 1.33 -32.03
C VAL A 326 -7.91 2.43 -33.04
N LEU A 327 -6.96 2.80 -33.90
CA LEU A 327 -7.17 3.81 -34.96
C LEU A 327 -8.28 3.41 -35.92
N LEU A 328 -8.35 2.11 -36.26
CA LEU A 328 -9.37 1.56 -37.15
C LEU A 328 -10.75 1.52 -36.45
N ALA A 329 -10.80 1.01 -35.22
CA ALA A 329 -12.04 0.94 -34.42
C ALA A 329 -12.64 2.33 -34.17
N ALA A 330 -11.79 3.32 -33.87
CA ALA A 330 -12.19 4.71 -33.64
C ALA A 330 -12.55 5.46 -34.93
N LYS A 331 -12.34 4.87 -36.12
CA LYS A 331 -12.52 5.50 -37.45
C LYS A 331 -11.79 6.84 -37.61
N MET A 332 -10.72 7.07 -36.85
CA MET A 332 -10.01 8.36 -36.84
C MET A 332 -9.12 8.54 -38.06
N SER A 333 -8.32 7.53 -38.42
CA SER A 333 -7.44 7.60 -39.59
C SER A 333 -7.06 6.20 -40.09
N PRO A 334 -7.75 5.70 -41.13
CA PRO A 334 -7.40 4.42 -41.77
C PRO A 334 -5.96 4.40 -42.33
N VAL A 335 -5.48 5.54 -42.82
CA VAL A 335 -4.10 5.67 -43.33
C VAL A 335 -3.08 5.45 -42.21
N LYS A 336 -3.26 6.12 -41.06
CA LYS A 336 -2.38 5.90 -39.91
C LYS A 336 -2.49 4.47 -39.37
N ALA A 337 -3.70 3.89 -39.34
CA ALA A 337 -3.88 2.50 -38.93
C ALA A 337 -3.03 1.54 -39.79
N VAL A 338 -3.06 1.72 -41.12
CA VAL A 338 -2.22 0.93 -42.04
C VAL A 338 -0.73 1.18 -41.83
N GLN A 339 -0.32 2.43 -41.58
CA GLN A 339 1.08 2.76 -41.27
C GLN A 339 1.54 2.07 -39.98
N SER A 340 0.78 2.17 -38.90
CA SER A 340 1.08 1.52 -37.61
C SER A 340 1.12 0.00 -37.75
N ALA A 341 0.19 -0.62 -38.49
CA ALA A 341 0.22 -2.05 -38.75
C ALA A 341 1.47 -2.49 -39.54
N ARG A 342 1.93 -1.67 -40.50
CA ARG A 342 3.18 -1.91 -41.22
C ARG A 342 4.41 -1.76 -40.31
N GLU A 343 4.43 -0.79 -39.40
CA GLU A 343 5.50 -0.70 -38.39
C GLU A 343 5.52 -1.94 -37.50
N ALA A 344 4.36 -2.43 -37.04
CA ALA A 344 4.27 -3.67 -36.27
C ALA A 344 4.93 -4.85 -37.01
N LEU A 345 4.66 -4.99 -38.31
CA LEU A 345 5.25 -6.03 -39.17
C LEU A 345 6.77 -5.91 -39.36
N LYS A 346 7.34 -4.70 -39.25
CA LYS A 346 8.81 -4.55 -39.30
C LYS A 346 9.47 -5.17 -38.07
N TYR A 347 8.85 -5.01 -36.90
CA TYR A 347 9.37 -5.50 -35.63
C TYR A 347 8.98 -6.95 -35.32
N ASN A 348 7.85 -7.41 -35.86
CA ASN A 348 7.42 -8.81 -35.79
C ASN A 348 6.80 -9.30 -37.11
N PRO A 349 7.63 -9.70 -38.10
CA PRO A 349 7.16 -10.16 -39.41
C PRO A 349 6.34 -11.46 -39.39
N LYS A 350 6.39 -12.21 -38.28
CA LYS A 350 5.69 -13.49 -38.12
C LYS A 350 4.27 -13.33 -37.59
N ASP A 351 3.90 -12.15 -37.11
CA ASP A 351 2.53 -11.86 -36.68
C ASP A 351 1.69 -11.52 -37.91
N GLY A 352 0.69 -12.35 -38.21
CA GLY A 352 -0.19 -12.14 -39.36
C GLY A 352 -1.34 -11.19 -39.07
N SER A 353 -1.63 -10.90 -37.80
CA SER A 353 -2.79 -10.10 -37.41
C SER A 353 -2.73 -8.64 -37.90
N PRO A 354 -1.57 -7.96 -38.00
CA PRO A 354 -1.50 -6.64 -38.65
C PRO A 354 -1.97 -6.66 -40.11
N TYR A 355 -1.76 -7.74 -40.86
CA TYR A 355 -2.30 -7.86 -42.23
C TYR A 355 -3.83 -7.94 -42.22
N ILE A 356 -4.44 -8.57 -41.21
CA ILE A 356 -5.90 -8.54 -41.02
C ILE A 356 -6.38 -7.11 -40.82
N THR A 357 -5.69 -6.32 -39.99
CA THR A 357 -6.00 -4.90 -39.75
C THR A 357 -5.89 -4.08 -41.03
N ILE A 358 -4.82 -4.25 -41.82
CA ILE A 358 -4.65 -3.55 -43.11
C ILE A 358 -5.76 -3.94 -44.08
N GLY A 359 -6.08 -5.23 -44.21
CA GLY A 359 -7.13 -5.70 -45.11
C GLY A 359 -8.51 -5.15 -44.75
N ARG A 360 -8.84 -5.07 -43.46
CA ARG A 360 -10.08 -4.43 -42.99
C ARG A 360 -10.09 -2.93 -43.31
N ALA A 361 -8.99 -2.23 -43.08
CA ALA A 361 -8.87 -0.81 -43.42
C ALA A 361 -9.05 -0.55 -44.93
N TYR A 362 -8.54 -1.45 -45.79
CA TYR A 362 -8.76 -1.38 -47.23
C TYR A 362 -10.21 -1.67 -47.62
N ALA A 363 -10.84 -2.68 -47.02
CA ALA A 363 -12.24 -3.01 -47.31
C ALA A 363 -13.20 -1.86 -46.94
N ASP A 364 -12.90 -1.13 -45.86
CA ASP A 364 -13.68 0.04 -45.41
C ASP A 364 -13.31 1.33 -46.14
N ALA A 365 -12.29 1.32 -47.00
CA ALA A 365 -11.83 2.52 -47.68
C ALA A 365 -12.91 3.12 -48.59
N SER A 366 -12.98 4.45 -48.57
CA SER A 366 -13.70 5.24 -49.57
C SER A 366 -12.72 5.64 -50.67
N ILE A 367 -12.79 4.94 -51.81
CA ILE A 367 -11.93 5.16 -52.99
C ILE A 367 -12.76 5.13 -54.27
N GLY A 368 -12.18 5.61 -55.38
CA GLY A 368 -12.74 5.46 -56.72
C GLY A 368 -13.93 6.37 -57.01
N GLU A 369 -14.12 6.73 -58.27
CA GLU A 369 -15.20 7.61 -58.70
C GLU A 369 -16.43 6.80 -59.16
N ASN A 370 -16.17 5.70 -59.87
CA ASN A 370 -17.19 4.82 -60.43
C ASN A 370 -17.34 3.50 -59.64
N LYS A 371 -18.38 2.72 -59.98
CA LYS A 371 -18.71 1.46 -59.31
C LYS A 371 -17.57 0.44 -59.39
N PHE A 372 -16.96 0.30 -60.56
CA PHE A 372 -15.81 -0.58 -60.78
C PHE A 372 -14.66 -0.22 -59.83
N GLU A 373 -14.15 1.01 -59.87
CA GLU A 373 -13.04 1.46 -59.02
C GLU A 373 -13.33 1.29 -57.53
N LYS A 374 -14.55 1.60 -57.09
CA LYS A 374 -15.00 1.43 -55.69
C LYS A 374 -14.89 -0.01 -55.22
N SER A 375 -15.10 -0.99 -56.11
CA SER A 375 -14.99 -2.42 -55.78
C SER A 375 -13.56 -2.97 -55.84
N THR A 376 -12.61 -2.28 -56.49
CA THR A 376 -11.21 -2.75 -56.58
C THR A 376 -10.49 -2.83 -55.23
N LYS A 377 -10.96 -2.09 -54.20
CA LYS A 377 -10.44 -2.19 -52.83
C LYS A 377 -10.51 -3.59 -52.25
N TYR A 378 -11.51 -4.38 -52.65
CA TYR A 378 -11.68 -5.73 -52.13
C TYR A 378 -10.58 -6.67 -52.60
N TRP A 379 -9.99 -6.46 -53.79
CA TRP A 379 -8.79 -7.18 -54.21
C TRP A 379 -7.61 -6.91 -53.29
N ALA A 380 -7.36 -5.65 -52.95
CA ALA A 380 -6.30 -5.27 -52.03
C ALA A 380 -6.55 -5.82 -50.62
N ALA A 381 -7.79 -5.78 -50.14
CA ALA A 381 -8.16 -6.34 -48.84
C ALA A 381 -7.88 -7.86 -48.78
N VAL A 382 -8.35 -8.59 -49.80
CA VAL A 382 -8.17 -10.04 -49.90
C VAL A 382 -6.71 -10.44 -50.01
N ASP A 383 -5.87 -9.68 -50.73
CA ASP A 383 -4.41 -9.90 -50.74
C ASP A 383 -3.81 -9.87 -49.34
N MET A 384 -4.25 -8.94 -48.49
CA MET A 384 -3.73 -8.84 -47.12
C MET A 384 -4.18 -10.03 -46.28
N PHE A 385 -5.42 -10.51 -46.43
CA PHE A 385 -5.88 -11.71 -45.71
C PHE A 385 -5.13 -12.97 -46.16
N TYR A 386 -4.80 -13.10 -47.45
CA TYR A 386 -3.91 -14.17 -47.91
C TYR A 386 -2.51 -14.07 -47.30
N LYS A 387 -1.95 -12.86 -47.20
CA LYS A 387 -0.66 -12.65 -46.51
C LYS A 387 -0.73 -13.02 -45.04
N ALA A 388 -1.80 -12.64 -44.34
CA ALA A 388 -2.00 -12.94 -42.92
C ALA A 388 -1.86 -14.43 -42.63
N LYS A 389 -2.64 -15.28 -43.32
CA LYS A 389 -2.59 -16.75 -43.11
C LYS A 389 -1.32 -17.42 -43.65
N ALA A 390 -0.61 -16.76 -44.56
CA ALA A 390 0.65 -17.29 -45.09
C ALA A 390 1.81 -17.09 -44.12
N VAL A 391 1.81 -15.99 -43.35
CA VAL A 391 2.86 -15.69 -42.36
C VAL A 391 2.55 -16.23 -40.97
N ASP A 392 1.26 -16.39 -40.64
CA ASP A 392 0.80 -16.82 -39.32
C ASP A 392 -0.42 -17.76 -39.45
N THR A 393 -0.21 -19.02 -39.11
CA THR A 393 -1.25 -20.05 -39.18
C THR A 393 -2.40 -19.80 -38.20
N GLU A 394 -2.20 -19.06 -37.11
CA GLU A 394 -3.27 -18.73 -36.16
C GLU A 394 -4.33 -17.80 -36.78
N GLN A 395 -3.97 -17.05 -37.84
CA GLN A 395 -4.91 -16.19 -38.54
C GLN A 395 -5.73 -16.92 -39.61
N THR A 396 -5.52 -18.22 -39.84
CA THR A 396 -6.10 -18.95 -40.98
C THR A 396 -7.62 -18.86 -41.02
N ASP A 397 -8.30 -19.13 -39.91
CA ASP A 397 -9.77 -19.15 -39.88
C ASP A 397 -10.36 -17.76 -40.10
N VAL A 398 -9.82 -16.76 -39.40
CA VAL A 398 -10.25 -15.35 -39.54
C VAL A 398 -9.99 -14.86 -40.96
N ALA A 399 -8.82 -15.15 -41.53
CA ALA A 399 -8.46 -14.79 -42.89
C ALA A 399 -9.39 -15.46 -43.91
N ASN A 400 -9.62 -16.77 -43.81
CA ASN A 400 -10.49 -17.49 -44.74
C ASN A 400 -11.93 -16.96 -44.70
N LYS A 401 -12.45 -16.64 -43.50
CA LYS A 401 -13.76 -16.00 -43.37
C LYS A 401 -13.80 -14.65 -44.07
N LEU A 402 -12.81 -13.78 -43.83
CA LEU A 402 -12.74 -12.46 -44.46
C LEU A 402 -12.54 -12.56 -45.99
N ILE A 403 -11.74 -13.52 -46.47
CA ILE A 403 -11.57 -13.81 -47.89
C ILE A 403 -12.93 -14.16 -48.51
N GLY A 404 -13.66 -15.12 -47.93
CA GLY A 404 -14.96 -15.54 -48.44
C GLY A 404 -16.01 -14.42 -48.41
N THR A 405 -15.98 -13.56 -47.40
CA THR A 405 -16.85 -12.37 -47.33
C THR A 405 -16.51 -11.37 -48.44
N TYR A 406 -15.24 -11.00 -48.59
CA TYR A 406 -14.86 -9.87 -49.44
C TYR A 406 -14.67 -10.25 -50.91
N SER A 407 -14.38 -11.51 -51.23
CA SER A 407 -14.28 -11.96 -52.62
C SER A 407 -15.60 -11.86 -53.37
N GLN A 408 -16.73 -11.94 -52.68
CA GLN A 408 -18.07 -11.78 -53.27
C GLN A 408 -18.33 -10.38 -53.82
N TYR A 409 -17.55 -9.39 -53.39
CA TYR A 409 -17.67 -8.00 -53.82
C TYR A 409 -16.63 -7.61 -54.87
N PHE A 410 -15.93 -8.58 -55.47
CA PHE A 410 -15.04 -8.30 -56.57
C PHE A 410 -15.83 -7.71 -57.75
N PRO A 411 -15.20 -6.85 -58.56
CA PRO A 411 -15.80 -6.43 -59.83
C PRO A 411 -16.17 -7.68 -60.65
N ASN A 412 -17.27 -7.65 -61.38
CA ASN A 412 -17.57 -8.75 -62.30
C ASN A 412 -16.73 -8.62 -63.59
N LYS A 413 -16.54 -9.74 -64.29
CA LYS A 413 -15.70 -9.84 -65.48
C LYS A 413 -16.17 -8.93 -66.63
N GLU A 414 -17.48 -8.78 -66.82
CA GLU A 414 -18.06 -7.93 -67.86
C GLU A 414 -17.79 -6.44 -67.59
N GLU A 415 -18.01 -5.99 -66.35
CA GLU A 415 -17.75 -4.64 -65.89
C GLU A 415 -16.27 -4.28 -66.05
N ALA A 416 -15.36 -5.17 -65.66
CA ALA A 416 -13.92 -4.96 -65.84
C ALA A 416 -13.49 -4.88 -67.31
N PHE A 417 -14.14 -5.63 -68.20
CA PHE A 417 -13.84 -5.60 -69.63
C PHE A 417 -14.11 -4.23 -70.26
N PHE A 418 -15.17 -3.52 -69.83
CA PHE A 418 -15.43 -2.14 -70.27
C PHE A 418 -14.30 -1.16 -69.93
N TYR A 419 -13.49 -1.48 -68.91
CA TYR A 419 -12.32 -0.70 -68.52
C TYR A 419 -11.00 -1.28 -69.07
N ASN A 420 -11.06 -2.20 -70.04
CA ASN A 420 -9.90 -2.91 -70.62
C ASN A 420 -9.07 -3.67 -69.57
N ILE A 421 -9.72 -4.22 -68.55
CA ILE A 421 -9.07 -4.96 -67.47
C ILE A 421 -9.39 -6.45 -67.61
N THR A 422 -8.33 -7.28 -67.66
CA THR A 422 -8.43 -8.72 -67.85
C THR A 422 -7.91 -9.50 -66.64
N GLU A 423 -8.36 -10.75 -66.49
CA GLU A 423 -7.99 -11.63 -65.37
C GLU A 423 -6.46 -11.86 -65.33
N GLY A 424 -5.86 -11.83 -64.13
CA GLY A 424 -4.42 -12.00 -63.95
C GLY A 424 -3.57 -10.76 -64.29
N GLN A 425 -4.17 -9.72 -64.87
CA GLN A 425 -3.52 -8.43 -65.09
C GLN A 425 -3.13 -7.80 -63.75
N THR A 426 -2.02 -7.05 -63.76
CA THR A 426 -1.61 -6.21 -62.63
C THR A 426 -2.45 -4.93 -62.61
N TYR A 427 -3.04 -4.60 -61.46
CA TYR A 427 -3.83 -3.39 -61.28
C TYR A 427 -3.40 -2.67 -59.99
N THR A 428 -3.29 -1.34 -60.03
CA THR A 428 -3.01 -0.54 -58.83
C THR A 428 -4.31 0.07 -58.34
N VAL A 429 -4.73 -0.33 -57.14
CA VAL A 429 -5.96 0.15 -56.52
C VAL A 429 -5.81 1.65 -56.20
N PRO A 430 -6.76 2.51 -56.65
CA PRO A 430 -6.62 3.96 -56.54
C PRO A 430 -6.81 4.48 -55.12
N GLY A 431 -6.63 5.80 -54.96
CA GLY A 431 -6.76 6.49 -53.69
C GLY A 431 -5.59 6.23 -52.75
N TRP A 432 -5.83 6.37 -51.44
CA TRP A 432 -4.78 6.22 -50.42
C TRP A 432 -4.32 4.78 -50.23
N ILE A 433 -5.06 3.78 -50.76
CA ILE A 433 -4.66 2.38 -50.72
C ILE A 433 -3.36 2.18 -51.49
N ASN A 434 -3.29 2.69 -52.74
CA ASN A 434 -2.13 2.60 -53.65
C ASN A 434 -1.42 1.24 -53.60
N HIS A 435 -2.20 0.15 -53.62
CA HIS A 435 -1.72 -1.23 -53.50
C HIS A 435 -1.86 -1.92 -54.84
N THR A 436 -0.77 -2.53 -55.30
CA THR A 436 -0.75 -3.30 -56.55
C THR A 436 -1.22 -4.73 -56.28
N THR A 437 -2.20 -5.16 -57.06
CA THR A 437 -2.85 -6.47 -56.93
C THR A 437 -2.94 -7.20 -58.27
N LYS A 438 -3.43 -8.44 -58.22
CA LYS A 438 -3.80 -9.24 -59.39
C LYS A 438 -5.32 -9.29 -59.53
N VAL A 439 -5.80 -8.96 -60.72
CA VAL A 439 -7.22 -8.95 -61.07
C VAL A 439 -7.78 -10.36 -60.99
N ARG A 440 -8.89 -10.51 -60.26
CA ARG A 440 -9.63 -11.76 -60.01
C ARG A 440 -11.13 -11.45 -60.05
N PHE A 441 -11.95 -12.40 -60.48
CA PHE A 441 -13.40 -12.22 -60.60
C PHE A 441 -14.16 -13.17 -59.69
#